data_AF-A0AAU6ZPS5-F1
#
_entry.id   AF-A0AAU6ZPS5-F1
#
_cell.length_a   1.000
_cell.length_b   1.000
_cell.length_c   1.000
_cell.angle_alpha   90.00
_cell.angle_beta   90.00
_cell.angle_gamma   90.00
#
_symmetry.space_group_name_H-M   'P 1'
#
loop_
_entity.id
_entity.type
_entity.pdbx_description
1 polymer ?
#
loop_
_entity_poly.entity_id
_entity_poly.type
_entity_poly.pdbx_seq_one_letter_code
_entity_poly.pdbx_strand_id
1 'polypeptide(L)'
;MSIKHEWNRLDSETRTWLLENPACLVLPEALSRRVSNEGYKDVEYDVHGQVVLSRDDHDFLRDKAEAAGTIRIPDTEYRFFDTAPIPIIGTPSTGKHAQESANKGP
;
A
#
# COMPACT_ATOMS: atom_id res chain seq x y z
N MET A 1 -3.84 15.23 11.54
CA MET A 1 -2.40 15.33 11.87
C MET A 1 -1.77 15.32 10.51
N SER A 2 -0.95 16.32 10.19
CA SER A 2 -0.14 16.21 8.99
C SER A 2 1.30 15.92 9.38
N ILE A 3 1.84 14.83 8.85
CA ILE A 3 3.24 14.43 8.97
C ILE A 3 4.16 15.57 8.52
N LYS A 4 3.70 16.44 7.61
CA LYS A 4 4.38 17.65 7.16
C LYS A 4 4.69 18.63 8.29
N HIS A 5 3.75 18.82 9.23
CA HIS A 5 3.93 19.75 10.34
C HIS A 5 4.86 19.20 11.42
N GLU A 6 4.81 17.88 11.63
CA GLU A 6 5.54 17.22 12.71
C GLU A 6 6.85 16.59 12.23
N TRP A 7 7.17 16.68 10.93
CA TRP A 7 8.35 16.08 10.30
C TRP A 7 9.65 16.34 11.05
N ASN A 8 9.83 17.56 11.57
CA ASN A 8 11.04 17.94 12.29
C ASN A 8 11.10 17.42 13.73
N ARG A 9 9.96 17.02 14.30
CA ARG A 9 9.85 16.48 15.65
C ARG A 9 10.05 14.97 15.68
N LEU A 10 9.67 14.27 14.61
CA LEU A 10 9.96 12.85 14.43
C LEU A 10 11.45 12.57 14.62
N ASP A 11 11.79 11.46 15.25
CA ASP A 11 13.18 11.03 15.35
C ASP A 11 13.78 10.71 13.96
N SER A 12 15.12 10.71 13.88
CA SER A 12 15.83 10.51 12.61
C SER A 12 15.63 9.12 12.01
N GLU A 13 15.38 8.10 12.84
CA GLU A 13 15.15 6.73 12.39
C GLU A 13 13.78 6.65 11.71
N THR A 14 12.74 7.20 12.34
CA THR A 14 11.39 7.29 11.79
C THR A 14 11.37 8.07 10.47
N ARG A 15 12.08 9.21 10.40
CA ARG A 15 12.19 9.97 9.13
C ARG A 15 12.84 9.16 8.02
N THR A 16 13.94 8.47 8.32
CA THR A 16 14.63 7.62 7.33
C THR A 16 13.70 6.52 6.82
N TRP A 17 13.02 5.82 7.73
CA TRP A 17 12.09 4.76 7.36
C TRP A 17 10.96 5.27 6.45
N LEU A 18 10.42 6.45 6.73
CA LEU A 18 9.37 7.08 5.92
C LEU A 18 9.87 7.46 4.51
N LEU A 19 11.12 7.90 4.37
CA LEU A 19 11.72 8.19 3.07
C LEU A 19 11.96 6.93 2.25
N GLU A 20 12.29 5.81 2.91
CA GLU A 20 12.44 4.50 2.27
C GLU A 20 11.09 3.87 1.90
N ASN A 21 10.02 4.27 2.60
CA ASN A 21 8.67 3.71 2.43
C ASN A 21 7.61 4.81 2.20
N PRO A 22 7.74 5.67 1.18
CA PRO A 22 6.87 6.85 1.00
C PRO A 22 5.43 6.49 0.57
N ALA A 23 5.21 5.25 0.13
CA ALA A 23 3.89 4.74 -0.23
C ALA A 23 3.12 4.11 0.95
N CYS A 24 3.66 4.11 2.18
CA CYS A 24 3.01 3.49 3.33
C CYS A 24 1.70 4.20 3.69
N LEU A 25 0.56 3.49 3.67
CA LEU A 25 -0.77 4.06 4.00
C LEU A 25 -1.00 4.18 5.51
N VAL A 26 -0.40 3.27 6.26
CA VAL A 26 -0.56 3.13 7.71
C VAL A 26 0.81 2.92 8.33
N LEU A 27 1.09 3.61 9.43
CA LEU A 27 2.35 3.45 10.14
C LEU A 27 2.36 2.12 10.93
N PRO A 28 3.42 1.31 10.82
CA PRO A 28 3.62 0.15 11.69
C PRO A 28 3.44 0.52 13.16
N GLU A 29 2.91 -0.41 13.97
CA GLU A 29 2.56 -0.19 15.37
C GLU A 29 3.70 0.46 16.19
N ALA A 30 4.94 0.03 15.97
CA ALA A 30 6.11 0.58 16.64
C ALA A 30 6.31 2.08 16.36
N LEU A 31 6.09 2.51 15.12
CA LEU A 31 6.18 3.92 14.72
C LEU A 31 4.94 4.70 15.17
N SER A 32 3.76 4.08 15.09
CA SER A 32 2.52 4.66 15.61
C SER A 32 2.63 5.03 17.09
N ARG A 33 3.26 4.20 17.93
CA ARG A 33 3.48 4.54 19.35
C ARG A 33 4.46 5.69 19.55
N ARG A 34 5.53 5.77 18.75
CA ARG A 34 6.51 6.88 18.81
C ARG A 34 5.82 8.20 18.50
N VAL A 35 5.02 8.20 17.43
CA VAL A 35 4.20 9.34 17.02
C VAL A 35 3.18 9.69 18.11
N SER A 36 2.44 8.71 18.63
CA SER A 36 1.42 8.95 19.67
C SER A 36 1.99 9.54 20.98
N ASN A 37 3.19 9.12 21.39
CA ASN A 37 3.87 9.62 22.59
C ASN A 37 4.25 11.09 22.51
N GLU A 38 4.40 11.65 21.30
CA GLU A 38 4.76 13.06 21.09
C GLU A 38 3.55 14.00 21.19
N GLY A 39 2.35 13.45 21.46
CA GLY A 39 1.16 14.21 21.85
C GLY A 39 0.46 14.92 20.70
N TYR A 40 0.53 14.38 19.49
CA TYR A 40 -0.13 14.95 18.32
C TYR A 40 -1.65 14.90 18.47
N LYS A 41 -2.31 16.05 18.40
CA LYS A 41 -3.72 16.23 18.79
C LYS A 41 -4.76 15.87 17.73
N ASP A 42 -4.33 15.28 16.61
CA ASP A 42 -5.21 15.14 15.44
C ASP A 42 -4.90 13.87 14.64
N VAL A 43 -4.46 12.79 15.27
CA VAL A 43 -4.04 11.59 14.53
C VAL A 43 -5.25 10.74 14.20
N GLU A 44 -5.43 10.40 12.92
CA GLU A 44 -6.42 9.41 12.50
C GLU A 44 -5.84 8.01 12.74
N TYR A 45 -6.65 7.13 13.33
CA TYR A 45 -6.25 5.76 13.63
C TYR A 45 -7.14 4.76 12.90
N ASP A 46 -6.54 3.68 12.43
CA ASP A 46 -7.28 2.56 11.86
C ASP A 46 -7.96 1.71 12.95
N VAL A 47 -8.65 0.64 12.53
CA VAL A 47 -9.33 -0.29 13.44
C VAL A 47 -8.40 -1.02 14.41
N HIS A 48 -7.09 -0.97 14.18
CA HIS A 48 -6.03 -1.56 15.01
C HIS A 48 -5.29 -0.52 15.86
N GLY A 49 -5.69 0.76 15.81
CA GLY A 49 -5.02 1.84 16.54
C GLY A 49 -3.70 2.28 15.90
N GLN A 50 -3.48 1.98 14.62
CA GLN A 50 -2.32 2.43 13.86
C GLN A 50 -2.60 3.76 13.17
N VAL A 51 -1.58 4.61 13.07
CA VAL A 51 -1.72 5.94 12.46
C VAL A 51 -1.95 5.82 10.96
N VAL A 52 -3.06 6.37 10.49
CA VAL A 52 -3.40 6.49 9.07
C VAL A 52 -2.80 7.78 8.52
N LEU A 53 -2.12 7.70 7.38
CA LEU A 53 -1.58 8.87 6.69
C LEU A 53 -2.61 9.45 5.72
N SER A 54 -2.77 10.77 5.75
CA SER A 54 -3.64 11.46 4.80
C SER A 54 -2.99 11.52 3.42
N ARG A 55 -3.80 11.81 2.38
CA ARG A 55 -3.27 11.95 1.02
C ARG A 55 -2.23 13.07 0.91
N ASP A 56 -2.42 14.18 1.60
CA ASP A 56 -1.44 15.27 1.68
C ASP A 56 -0.12 14.82 2.33
N ASP A 57 -0.18 13.93 3.32
CA ASP A 57 1.02 13.37 3.94
C ASP A 57 1.79 12.46 2.98
N HIS A 58 1.07 11.69 2.17
CA HIS A 58 1.67 10.89 1.11
C HIS A 58 2.38 11.72 0.05
N ASP A 59 1.74 12.79 -0.42
CA ASP A 59 2.34 13.67 -1.42
C ASP A 59 3.58 14.35 -0.83
N PHE A 60 3.53 14.79 0.43
CA PHE A 60 4.70 15.32 1.14
C PHE A 60 5.83 14.30 1.29
N LEU A 61 5.53 13.05 1.67
CA LEU A 61 6.52 11.99 1.81
C LEU A 61 7.17 11.64 0.47
N ARG A 62 6.39 11.64 -0.61
CA ARG A 62 6.89 11.42 -1.97
C ARG A 62 7.87 12.51 -2.37
N ASP A 63 7.50 13.78 -2.24
CA ASP A 63 8.38 14.93 -2.54
C ASP A 63 9.69 14.84 -1.75
N LYS A 64 9.60 14.47 -0.46
CA LYS A 64 10.77 14.31 0.40
C LYS A 64 11.66 13.14 0.00
N ALA A 65 11.07 12.01 -0.37
CA ALA A 65 11.80 10.83 -0.80
C ALA A 65 12.47 11.04 -2.16
N GLU A 66 11.82 11.77 -3.07
CA GLU A 66 12.41 12.21 -4.35
C GLU A 66 13.60 13.16 -4.11
N ALA A 67 13.41 14.18 -3.27
CA ALA A 67 14.47 15.12 -2.92
C ALA A 67 15.67 14.44 -2.21
N ALA A 68 15.41 13.39 -1.41
CA ALA A 68 16.43 12.57 -0.78
C ALA A 68 17.08 11.56 -1.75
N GLY A 69 16.52 11.38 -2.95
CA GLY A 69 16.96 10.37 -3.92
C GLY A 69 16.67 8.92 -3.48
N THR A 70 15.85 8.72 -2.46
CA THR A 70 15.48 7.41 -1.93
C THR A 70 14.51 6.69 -2.85
N ILE A 71 13.63 7.45 -3.52
CA ILE A 71 12.89 6.97 -4.67
C ILE A 71 13.39 7.66 -5.92
N ARG A 72 13.55 6.88 -6.98
CA ARG A 72 13.73 7.37 -8.33
C ARG A 72 12.46 7.06 -9.09
N ILE A 73 11.63 8.07 -9.30
CA ILE A 73 10.62 7.98 -10.35
C ILE A 73 11.39 8.16 -11.66
N PRO A 74 11.52 7.12 -12.51
CA PRO A 74 12.13 7.33 -13.81
C PRO A 74 11.28 8.35 -14.58
N ASP A 75 11.95 9.36 -15.14
CA ASP A 75 11.34 10.38 -16.01
C ASP A 75 10.65 9.75 -17.24
N THR A 76 11.00 8.51 -17.54
CA THR A 76 10.51 7.73 -18.67
C THR A 76 9.35 6.84 -18.24
N GLU A 77 8.28 6.81 -19.05
CA GLU A 77 7.06 6.02 -18.90
C GLU A 77 7.27 4.48 -18.88
N TYR A 78 8.11 3.96 -17.99
CA TYR A 78 8.27 2.52 -17.83
C TYR A 78 7.13 1.96 -16.97
N ARG A 79 5.96 1.85 -17.59
CA ARG A 79 4.79 1.17 -17.03
C ARG A 79 4.99 -0.34 -17.19
N PHE A 80 5.64 -0.93 -16.18
CA PHE A 80 5.88 -2.38 -16.10
C PHE A 80 4.59 -3.21 -16.35
N PHE A 81 3.42 -2.68 -16.03
CA PHE A 81 2.12 -3.32 -16.20
C PHE A 81 1.40 -3.05 -17.54
N ASP A 82 1.86 -2.10 -18.37
CA ASP A 82 1.23 -1.83 -19.68
C ASP A 82 1.78 -2.76 -20.77
N THR A 83 2.97 -3.34 -20.59
CA THR A 83 3.62 -4.19 -21.60
C THR A 83 3.18 -5.65 -21.51
N ALA A 84 2.54 -6.07 -20.41
CA ALA A 84 2.03 -7.42 -20.27
C ALA A 84 0.58 -7.49 -20.78
N PRO A 85 0.26 -8.32 -21.80
CA PRO A 85 -1.13 -8.53 -22.17
C PRO A 85 -1.90 -9.12 -20.99
N ILE A 86 -3.04 -8.51 -20.63
CA ILE A 86 -3.93 -9.02 -19.58
C ILE A 86 -4.31 -10.46 -19.96
N PRO A 87 -4.01 -11.48 -19.15
CA PRO A 87 -4.41 -12.84 -19.46
C PRO A 87 -5.93 -12.91 -19.47
N ILE A 88 -6.50 -13.31 -20.61
CA ILE A 88 -7.94 -13.58 -20.71
C ILE A 88 -8.21 -14.84 -19.90
N ILE A 89 -8.76 -14.67 -18.71
CA ILE A 89 -9.25 -15.79 -17.88
C ILE A 89 -10.48 -16.33 -18.60
N GLY A 90 -10.31 -17.43 -19.34
CA GLY A 90 -11.42 -18.14 -19.95
C GLY A 90 -12.41 -18.56 -18.87
N THR A 91 -13.67 -18.14 -19.01
CA THR A 91 -14.74 -18.60 -18.11
C THR A 91 -14.78 -20.13 -18.11
N PRO A 92 -14.93 -20.79 -16.95
CA PRO A 92 -15.06 -22.24 -16.93
C PRO A 92 -16.29 -22.63 -17.73
N SER A 93 -16.05 -23.35 -18.84
CA SER A 93 -17.10 -23.96 -19.64
C SER A 93 -17.91 -24.88 -18.73
N THR A 94 -19.14 -24.46 -18.42
CA THR A 94 -20.12 -25.32 -17.73
C THR A 94 -20.56 -26.40 -18.71
N GLY A 95 -19.88 -27.54 -18.65
CA GLY A 95 -20.09 -28.70 -19.53
C GLY A 95 -20.21 -30.00 -18.76
N LYS A 96 -21.33 -30.16 -18.05
CA LYS A 96 -22.07 -31.40 -17.73
C LYS A 96 -21.24 -32.67 -17.42
N HIS A 97 -21.09 -32.95 -16.12
CA HIS A 97 -21.15 -34.33 -15.62
C HIS A 97 -22.55 -34.89 -15.96
N ALA A 98 -22.62 -35.89 -16.82
CA ALA A 98 -23.79 -36.76 -16.94
C ALA A 98 -23.31 -38.20 -16.80
N GLN A 99 -23.75 -38.78 -15.69
CA GLN A 99 -23.44 -40.10 -15.18
C GLN A 99 -23.73 -41.23 -16.17
N GLU A 100 -22.83 -42.19 -16.15
CA GLU A 100 -23.06 -43.60 -16.46
C GLU A 100 -24.33 -44.10 -15.74
N SER A 101 -25.23 -44.73 -16.50
CA SER A 101 -26.29 -45.57 -15.94
C SER A 101 -26.59 -46.70 -16.91
N ALA A 102 -26.21 -47.90 -16.48
CA ALA A 102 -26.56 -49.17 -17.08
C ALA A 102 -28.09 -49.40 -17.09
N ASN A 103 -28.61 -50.02 -18.15
CA ASN A 103 -29.74 -50.97 -18.05
C ASN A 103 -29.97 -51.80 -19.34
N LYS A 104 -29.50 -53.05 -19.29
CA LYS A 104 -30.20 -54.34 -19.52
C LYS A 104 -31.28 -54.49 -20.63
N GLY A 105 -30.95 -55.33 -21.64
CA GLY A 105 -31.80 -56.34 -22.33
C GLY A 105 -33.01 -55.87 -23.17
N PRO A 106 -33.60 -56.71 -24.04
CA PRO A 106 -33.57 -58.19 -24.11
C PRO A 106 -32.61 -58.80 -25.14
#